data_AF-A0A5C1DNX4-F1
#
_entry.id   AF-A0A5C1DNX4-F1
#
_cell.length_a   1.000
_cell.length_b   1.000
_cell.length_c   1.000
_cell.angle_alpha   90.00
_cell.angle_beta   90.00
_cell.angle_gamma   90.00
#
_symmetry.space_group_name_H-M   'P 1'
#
loop_
_entity.id
_entity.type
_entity.pdbx_description
1 polymer ?
#
loop_
_entity_poly.entity_id
_entity_poly.type
_entity_poly.pdbx_seq_one_letter_code
_entity_poly.pdbx_strand_id
1 'polypeptide(L)' 'MDEDGQSLPGLCLAGHDGDGFRALLGPGSRLVTTFYASSHFEAMTKYYKIVGYGEYVNDESWSHEPFDVQR' A
#
# COMPACT_ATOMS: atom_id res chain seq x y z
N MET A 1 8.81 7.18 -11.11
CA MET A 1 8.19 8.37 -11.72
C MET A 1 7.37 7.87 -12.89
N ASP A 2 6.20 8.43 -13.12
CA ASP A 2 5.45 8.20 -14.36
C ASP A 2 6.12 8.92 -15.54
N GLU A 3 5.51 8.84 -16.72
CA GLU A 3 6.02 9.40 -17.97
C GLU A 3 6.16 10.94 -17.91
N ASP A 4 5.39 11.59 -17.03
CA ASP A 4 5.41 13.04 -16.79
C ASP A 4 6.34 13.46 -15.63
N GLY A 5 7.11 12.54 -15.04
CA GLY A 5 8.08 12.84 -13.98
C GLY A 5 7.49 13.05 -12.59
N GLN A 6 6.21 12.72 -12.38
CA GLN A 6 5.55 12.76 -11.08
C GLN A 6 5.88 11.51 -10.25
N SER A 7 5.94 11.72 -8.93
CA SER A 7 6.14 10.62 -7.99
C SER A 7 4.87 9.79 -7.89
N LEU A 8 4.96 8.51 -8.26
CA LEU A 8 3.86 7.57 -8.09
C LEU A 8 3.74 7.18 -6.62
N PRO A 9 2.54 7.30 -6.01
CA PRO A 9 2.32 6.80 -4.66
C PRO A 9 2.41 5.27 -4.65
N GLY A 10 2.88 4.74 -3.53
CA GLY A 10 3.01 3.30 -3.34
C GLY A 10 2.62 2.91 -1.92
N LEU A 11 2.12 1.69 -1.78
CA LEU A 11 1.80 1.06 -0.51
C LEU A 11 2.63 -0.21 -0.39
N CYS A 12 3.23 -0.43 0.78
CA CYS A 12 3.94 -1.67 1.08
C CYS A 12 3.71 -2.08 2.54
N LEU A 13 3.96 -3.34 2.84
CA LEU A 13 3.86 -3.87 4.20
C LEU A 13 4.93 -3.25 5.11
N ALA A 14 4.57 -3.08 6.37
CA ALA A 14 5.53 -2.83 7.42
C ALA A 14 6.38 -4.09 7.67
N GLY A 15 7.64 -3.92 8.08
CA GLY A 15 8.54 -5.05 8.34
C GLY A 15 9.16 -5.66 7.08
N HIS A 16 9.78 -6.84 7.24
CA HIS A 16 10.71 -7.40 6.26
C HIS A 16 10.08 -7.64 4.87
N ASP A 17 8.78 -7.93 4.82
CA ASP A 17 8.06 -8.15 3.57
C ASP A 17 7.97 -6.91 2.70
N GLY A 18 8.07 -5.73 3.29
CA GLY A 18 8.15 -4.47 2.55
C GLY A 18 9.56 -4.08 2.13
N ASP A 19 10.61 -4.77 2.58
CA ASP A 19 12.00 -4.37 2.28
C ASP A 19 12.30 -4.46 0.79
N GLY A 20 11.78 -5.50 0.12
CA GLY A 20 11.91 -5.64 -1.33
C GLY A 20 11.31 -4.45 -2.08
N PHE A 21 10.13 -3.98 -1.67
CA PHE A 21 9.51 -2.78 -2.25
C PHE A 21 10.33 -1.52 -1.93
N ARG A 22 10.77 -1.34 -0.68
CA ARG A 22 11.57 -0.18 -0.26
C ARG A 22 12.90 -0.09 -0.98
N ALA A 23 13.51 -1.22 -1.34
CA ALA A 23 14.75 -1.25 -2.13
C ALA A 23 14.58 -0.73 -3.56
N LEU A 24 13.36 -0.72 -4.11
CA LEU A 24 13.05 -0.18 -5.44
C LEU A 24 12.80 1.34 -5.43
N LEU A 25 12.72 1.96 -4.26
CA LEU A 25 12.46 3.39 -4.13
C LEU A 25 13.69 4.21 -4.50
N GLY A 26 13.47 5.31 -5.23
CA GLY A 26 14.53 6.25 -5.58
C GLY A 26 14.97 7.10 -4.37
N PRO A 27 16.14 7.74 -4.43
CA PRO A 27 16.68 8.54 -3.33
C PRO A 27 15.82 9.76 -2.92
N GLY A 28 14.84 10.15 -3.73
CA GLY A 28 13.87 11.21 -3.42
C GLY A 28 12.53 10.72 -2.85
N SER A 29 12.34 9.41 -2.69
CA SER A 29 11.12 8.85 -2.14
C SER A 29 10.99 9.19 -0.65
N ARG A 30 9.77 9.51 -0.21
CA ARG A 30 9.47 9.84 1.18
C ARG A 30 8.32 9.00 1.71
N LEU A 31 8.37 8.69 3.00
CA LEU A 31 7.25 8.08 3.70
C LEU A 31 6.17 9.15 3.91
N VAL A 32 4.96 8.90 3.38
CA VAL A 32 3.82 9.82 3.54
C VAL A 32 3.05 9.52 4.82
N THR A 33 2.77 8.25 5.10
CA THR A 33 2.02 7.84 6.30
C THR A 33 2.21 6.35 6.57
N THR A 34 1.77 5.92 7.75
CA THR A 34 1.65 4.50 8.15
C THR A 34 0.28 4.27 8.77
N PHE A 35 -0.29 3.09 8.59
CA PHE A 35 -1.57 2.71 9.17
C PHE A 35 -1.64 1.20 9.37
N TYR A 36 -2.48 0.78 10.32
CA TYR A 36 -2.83 -0.62 10.49
C TYR A 36 -3.98 -0.99 9.56
N ALA A 37 -3.97 -2.23 9.08
CA ALA A 37 -5.08 -2.86 8.37
C ALA A 37 -5.10 -4.34 8.73
N SER A 38 -6.29 -4.92 8.84
CA SER A 38 -6.48 -6.34 9.10
C SER A 38 -6.48 -7.17 7.83
N SER A 39 -6.73 -6.59 6.66
CA SER A 39 -6.80 -7.32 5.38
C SER A 39 -6.31 -6.47 4.20
N HIS A 40 -6.10 -7.11 3.05
CA HIS A 40 -5.76 -6.42 1.80
C HIS A 40 -6.83 -5.40 1.40
N PHE A 41 -8.10 -5.78 1.53
CA PHE A 41 -9.23 -4.90 1.21
C PHE A 41 -9.23 -3.64 2.08
N GLU A 42 -9.03 -3.78 3.40
CA GLU A 42 -8.96 -2.62 4.28
C GLU A 42 -7.73 -1.74 3.98
N ALA A 43 -6.58 -2.36 3.70
CA ALA A 43 -5.36 -1.64 3.35
C ALA A 43 -5.53 -0.80 2.08
N MET A 44 -6.09 -1.40 1.02
CA MET A 44 -6.33 -0.74 -0.25
C MET A 44 -7.41 0.35 -0.15
N THR A 45 -8.45 0.12 0.66
CA THR A 45 -9.50 1.12 0.94
C THR A 45 -8.90 2.37 1.60
N LYS A 46 -8.04 2.18 2.62
CA LYS A 46 -7.34 3.31 3.27
C LYS A 46 -6.39 4.01 2.31
N TYR A 47 -5.62 3.24 1.53
CA TYR A 47 -4.70 3.79 0.52
C TYR A 47 -5.42 4.63 -0.53
N TYR A 48 -6.52 4.16 -1.10
CA TYR A 48 -7.32 4.91 -2.09
C TYR A 48 -7.83 6.23 -1.51
N LYS A 49 -8.28 6.22 -0.25
CA LYS A 49 -8.71 7.43 0.45
C LYS A 49 -7.57 8.43 0.68
N ILE A 50 -6.37 7.95 1.03
CA ILE A 50 -5.18 8.78 1.26
C ILE A 50 -4.70 9.43 -0.05
N VAL A 51 -4.68 8.66 -1.14
CA VAL A 51 -4.20 9.13 -2.44
C VAL A 51 -5.26 9.92 -3.21
N GLY A 52 -6.54 9.74 -2.87
CA GLY A 52 -7.66 10.43 -3.53
C GLY A 52 -8.18 9.71 -4.78
N TYR A 53 -7.99 8.39 -4.87
CA TYR A 53 -8.48 7.56 -5.99
C TYR A 53 -9.97 7.21 -5.91
N GLY A 54 -10.64 7.56 -4.81
CA GLY A 54 -12.07 7.28 -4.61
C GLY A 54 -12.30 5.98 -3.84
N GLU A 55 -13.36 5.26 -4.18
CA GLU A 55 -13.71 3.99 -3.54
C GLU A 55 -12.92 2.83 -4.13
N TYR A 56 -12.38 1.98 -3.26
CA TYR A 56 -11.78 0.72 -3.67
C TYR A 56 -12.85 -0.37 -3.67
N VAL A 57 -13.06 -1.01 -4.82
CA VAL A 57 -14.01 -2.12 -4.99
C VAL A 57 -13.23 -3.38 -5.36
N ASN A 58 -13.44 -4.45 -4.59
CA ASN A 58 -12.86 -5.76 -4.84
C ASN A 58 -13.75 -6.85 -4.22
N ASP A 59 -14.35 -7.69 -5.07
CA ASP A 59 -15.27 -8.77 -4.66
C ASP A 59 -14.54 -10.10 -4.41
N GLU A 60 -13.23 -10.16 -4.63
CA GLU A 60 -12.46 -11.38 -4.44
C GLU A 60 -12.35 -11.72 -2.94
N SER A 61 -12.74 -12.95 -2.58
CA SER A 61 -12.82 -13.38 -1.17
C SER A 61 -11.48 -13.29 -0.44
N TRP A 62 -10.37 -13.62 -1.11
CA TRP A 62 -9.02 -13.56 -0.54
C TRP A 62 -8.65 -12.15 -0.06
N SER A 63 -9.23 -11.10 -0.66
CA SER A 63 -8.89 -9.71 -0.29
C SER A 63 -9.44 -9.33 1.09
N HIS A 64 -10.49 -10.02 1.54
CA HIS A 64 -11.14 -9.81 2.83
C HIS A 64 -10.56 -10.70 3.94
N GLU A 65 -9.69 -11.66 3.58
CA GLU A 65 -9.02 -12.52 4.55
C GLU A 65 -8.06 -11.71 5.43
N PRO A 66 -7.97 -12.06 6.73
CA PRO A 66 -7.08 -11.37 7.64
C PRO A 66 -5.61 -11.63 7.28
N PHE A 67 -4.76 -10.63 7.43
CA PHE A 67 -3.31 -10.85 7.43
C PHE A 67 -2.95 -11.79 8.57
N ASP A 68 -2.00 -12.69 8.31
CA ASP A 68 -1.49 -13.58 9.33
C ASP A 68 -0.77 -12.75 10.41
N VAL A 69 -1.30 -12.80 11.63
CA VAL A 69 -0.80 -12.10 12.80
C VAL A 69 0.45 -12.74 13.40
N GLN A 70 0.91 -13.89 12.87
CA GLN A 70 2.10 -14.61 13.37
C GLN A 70 3.44 -14.23 12.71
N ARG A 71 3.52 -13.11 11.97
CA ARG A 71 4.80 -12.62 11.39
C ARG A 71 5.62 -11.76 12.34
#